data_AF-A0A1A8A3G8-F1
#
_entry.id   AF-A0A1A8A3G8-F1
#
_cell.length_a   1.000
_cell.length_b   1.000
_cell.length_c   1.000
_cell.angle_alpha   90.00
_cell.angle_beta   90.00
_cell.angle_gamma   90.00
#
_symmetry.space_group_name_H-M   'P 1'
#
loop_
_entity.id
_entity.type
_entity.pdbx_description
1 polymer ?
#
loop_
_entity_poly.entity_id
_entity_poly.type
_entity_poly.pdbx_seq_one_letter_code
_entity_poly.pdbx_strand_id
1 'polypeptide(L)'
;MEEPATTRELDSSLSDGASDDDMPSALPADSSHSSIRKGCDPFAQTQRSKLQHRRARINQQINKEMRMRAGAENLFRATTNNKVKETVALELSFVNSNLQLLKEELEELNSNMEVYQTDSESVNVPMIPLGLKETKEVDFTGPVQDFISEHYREDGTLYEKEIQDLMELRQAMRTPSRNQAGLELLMEYYNQLYYLDQRFFSAHKNPGVHFHWYDSLTGVPSSQRALAFEKGSVLFNIGALYTQIGARQDRSASAGIDTAIDAFQRAAGAFNYLKENFSNAPSLDMSAPSLSMLVRLMVAQVQECVFERITLGTQDTGLTSQLHLAQEAAQVSPSINQSSFYLYSAFHHPQVGPKALNPAQTKHRKQDTRTTRIRKRGQ
;
A
#
# COMPACT_ATOMS: atom_id res chain seq x y z
N MET A 1 -45.44 -19.99 61.69
CA MET A 1 -45.84 -21.01 60.70
C MET A 1 -45.41 -20.46 59.35
N GLU A 2 -44.09 -20.46 59.10
CA GLU A 2 -43.35 -21.49 58.35
C GLU A 2 -43.71 -21.52 56.86
N GLU A 3 -42.74 -21.00 56.08
CA GLU A 3 -42.43 -21.20 54.66
C GLU A 3 -41.96 -22.67 54.38
N PRO A 4 -41.47 -23.10 53.17
CA PRO A 4 -41.31 -22.40 51.87
C PRO A 4 -41.65 -23.24 50.60
N ALA A 5 -41.36 -22.62 49.45
CA ALA A 5 -41.26 -23.13 48.08
C ALA A 5 -40.25 -24.29 47.86
N THR A 6 -40.38 -25.00 46.73
CA THR A 6 -39.26 -25.74 46.11
C THR A 6 -39.28 -25.67 44.58
N THR A 7 -38.18 -25.11 44.06
CA THR A 7 -37.59 -25.23 42.73
C THR A 7 -37.15 -26.67 42.45
N ARG A 8 -37.11 -27.07 41.18
CA ARG A 8 -36.38 -28.27 40.71
C ARG A 8 -35.35 -27.86 39.66
N GLU A 9 -34.10 -27.81 40.09
CA GLU A 9 -32.92 -28.02 39.25
C GLU A 9 -32.72 -29.52 39.01
N LEU A 10 -32.18 -29.90 37.86
CA LEU A 10 -31.47 -31.16 37.70
C LEU A 10 -30.20 -30.91 36.90
N ASP A 11 -29.10 -31.29 37.54
CA ASP A 11 -27.72 -31.16 37.15
C ASP A 11 -27.21 -32.42 36.41
N SER A 12 -26.15 -32.20 35.65
CA SER A 12 -25.09 -33.07 35.10
C SER A 12 -25.20 -34.61 35.11
N SER A 13 -24.80 -35.24 33.98
CA SER A 13 -23.59 -36.09 33.94
C SER A 13 -23.30 -36.67 32.53
N LEU A 14 -22.00 -36.74 32.26
CA LEU A 14 -21.30 -37.26 31.07
C LEU A 14 -21.33 -38.78 30.98
N SER A 15 -21.26 -39.33 29.77
CA SER A 15 -20.76 -40.68 29.49
C SER A 15 -20.26 -40.79 28.05
N ASP A 16 -18.94 -40.97 27.91
CA ASP A 16 -18.23 -41.40 26.70
C ASP A 16 -18.66 -42.80 26.25
N GLY A 17 -18.56 -43.07 24.94
CA GLY A 17 -18.74 -44.40 24.37
C GLY A 17 -18.71 -44.38 22.83
N ALA A 18 -17.52 -44.55 22.27
CA ALA A 18 -17.21 -44.55 20.84
C ALA A 18 -17.97 -45.62 20.03
N SER A 19 -18.26 -45.29 18.77
CA SER A 19 -18.31 -46.27 17.67
C SER A 19 -17.78 -45.60 16.40
N ASP A 20 -16.62 -46.10 15.96
CA ASP A 20 -16.05 -45.91 14.63
C ASP A 20 -16.91 -46.63 13.60
N ASP A 21 -17.21 -45.95 12.49
CA ASP A 21 -17.31 -46.46 11.11
C ASP A 21 -18.25 -45.58 10.30
N ASP A 22 -17.70 -44.52 9.68
CA ASP A 22 -18.16 -44.06 8.37
C ASP A 22 -17.10 -43.14 7.73
N MET A 23 -16.18 -43.76 6.99
CA MET A 23 -15.25 -43.08 6.09
C MET A 23 -15.89 -43.00 4.69
N PRO A 24 -16.12 -41.81 4.12
CA PRO A 24 -16.37 -41.69 2.70
C PRO A 24 -15.04 -41.87 1.96
N SER A 25 -14.99 -42.95 1.19
CA SER A 25 -13.93 -43.27 0.26
C SER A 25 -14.01 -42.41 -1.00
N ALA A 26 -12.84 -42.13 -1.59
CA ALA A 26 -12.58 -41.53 -2.89
C ALA A 26 -12.82 -40.01 -3.03
N LEU A 27 -11.74 -39.26 -2.93
CA LEU A 27 -11.61 -37.97 -3.61
C LEU A 27 -11.65 -38.21 -5.14
N PRO A 28 -12.48 -37.48 -5.91
CA PRO A 28 -12.35 -37.50 -7.35
C PRO A 28 -11.03 -36.81 -7.72
N ALA A 29 -10.16 -37.56 -8.38
CA ALA A 29 -9.05 -37.01 -9.14
C ALA A 29 -9.62 -36.29 -10.36
N ASP A 30 -9.94 -35.01 -10.19
CA ASP A 30 -10.19 -34.11 -11.31
C ASP A 30 -9.14 -33.00 -11.30
N SER A 31 -8.50 -32.86 -12.44
CA SER A 31 -7.44 -31.90 -12.77
C SER A 31 -7.90 -30.46 -12.55
N SER A 32 -7.68 -29.92 -11.36
CA SER A 32 -7.82 -28.49 -11.09
C SER A 32 -6.51 -27.78 -11.43
N HIS A 33 -6.35 -27.41 -12.71
CA HIS A 33 -5.51 -26.26 -13.01
C HIS A 33 -6.17 -25.05 -12.34
N SER A 34 -5.74 -24.68 -11.13
CA SER A 34 -6.07 -23.37 -10.56
C SER A 34 -5.44 -22.33 -11.47
N SER A 35 -6.23 -21.74 -12.37
CA SER A 35 -5.71 -20.69 -13.24
C SER A 35 -5.33 -19.51 -12.34
N ILE A 36 -4.04 -19.24 -12.18
CA ILE A 36 -3.54 -18.05 -11.47
C ILE A 36 -4.22 -16.83 -12.09
N ARG A 37 -4.84 -15.98 -11.26
CA ARG A 37 -5.47 -14.74 -11.74
C ARG A 37 -4.43 -13.92 -12.51
N LYS A 38 -4.76 -13.53 -13.74
CA LYS A 38 -3.85 -12.77 -14.59
C LYS A 38 -4.10 -11.27 -14.41
N GLY A 39 -3.03 -10.49 -14.40
CA GLY A 39 -3.09 -9.04 -14.53
C GLY A 39 -3.54 -8.62 -15.93
N CYS A 40 -3.76 -7.33 -16.12
CA CYS A 40 -3.92 -6.77 -17.46
C CYS A 40 -2.64 -6.99 -18.28
N ASP A 41 -2.82 -7.26 -19.57
CA ASP A 41 -1.72 -7.27 -20.54
C ASP A 41 -0.99 -5.92 -20.48
N PRO A 42 0.30 -5.90 -20.09
CA PRO A 42 1.10 -4.69 -20.10
C PRO A 42 1.12 -4.02 -21.48
N PHE A 43 0.97 -4.77 -22.57
CA PHE A 43 1.02 -4.23 -23.94
C PHE A 43 -0.33 -3.75 -24.48
N ALA A 44 -1.44 -3.96 -23.76
CA ALA A 44 -2.74 -3.44 -24.16
C ALA A 44 -2.68 -1.91 -24.20
N GLN A 45 -2.80 -1.28 -25.38
CA GLN A 45 -2.60 0.16 -25.60
C GLN A 45 -3.79 1.06 -25.20
N THR A 46 -4.44 0.79 -24.06
CA THR A 46 -5.45 1.69 -23.50
C THR A 46 -4.86 3.06 -23.17
N GLN A 47 -5.67 4.13 -23.13
CA GLN A 47 -5.18 5.46 -22.68
C GLN A 47 -4.54 5.39 -21.29
N ARG A 48 -5.11 4.57 -20.39
CA ARG A 48 -4.61 4.36 -19.03
C ARG A 48 -3.26 3.65 -18.98
N SER A 49 -3.08 2.59 -19.77
CA SER A 49 -1.79 1.89 -19.83
C SER A 49 -0.71 2.74 -20.49
N LYS A 50 -1.05 3.57 -21.49
CA LYS A 50 -0.12 4.57 -22.05
C LYS A 50 0.34 5.57 -20.99
N LEU A 51 -0.57 6.11 -20.19
CA LEU A 51 -0.23 6.98 -19.06
C LEU A 51 0.65 6.26 -18.05
N GLN A 52 0.32 5.02 -17.67
CA GLN A 52 1.11 4.24 -16.72
C GLN A 52 2.52 3.93 -17.27
N HIS A 53 2.66 3.54 -18.54
CA HIS A 53 3.97 3.31 -19.15
C HIS A 53 4.82 4.56 -19.19
N ARG A 54 4.21 5.71 -19.51
CA ARG A 54 4.90 6.99 -19.49
C ARG A 54 5.33 7.36 -18.07
N ARG A 55 4.46 7.16 -17.07
CA ARG A 55 4.78 7.32 -15.64
C ARG A 55 5.97 6.47 -15.22
N ALA A 56 5.93 5.17 -15.53
CA ALA A 56 7.00 4.23 -15.22
C ALA A 56 8.32 4.63 -15.89
N ARG A 57 8.29 5.08 -17.15
CA ARG A 57 9.47 5.57 -17.87
C ARG A 57 10.06 6.83 -17.22
N ILE A 58 9.22 7.80 -16.87
CA ILE A 58 9.66 9.01 -16.16
C ILE A 58 10.26 8.65 -14.80
N ASN A 59 9.60 7.78 -14.02
CA ASN A 59 10.11 7.28 -12.75
C ASN A 59 11.48 6.57 -12.90
N GLN A 60 11.70 5.82 -13.99
CA GLN A 60 13.00 5.23 -14.28
C GLN A 60 14.07 6.28 -14.58
N GLN A 61 13.74 7.33 -15.33
CA GLN A 61 14.63 8.45 -15.63
C GLN A 61 14.97 9.25 -14.37
N ILE A 62 13.98 9.62 -13.56
CA ILE A 62 14.18 10.29 -12.26
C ILE A 62 15.17 9.49 -11.40
N ASN A 63 15.02 8.17 -11.35
CA ASN A 63 15.94 7.31 -10.59
C ASN A 63 17.35 7.24 -11.14
N LYS A 64 17.50 7.36 -12.46
CA LYS A 64 18.82 7.45 -13.07
C LYS A 64 19.46 8.79 -12.67
N GLU A 65 18.75 9.89 -12.83
CA GLU A 65 19.23 11.23 -12.49
C GLU A 65 19.53 11.37 -10.98
N MET A 66 18.68 10.85 -10.09
CA MET A 66 18.92 10.85 -8.64
C MET A 66 20.21 10.11 -8.27
N ARG A 67 20.50 8.99 -8.94
CA ARG A 67 21.76 8.25 -8.74
C ARG A 67 22.96 9.00 -9.28
N MET A 68 22.84 9.62 -10.45
CA MET A 68 23.91 10.46 -11.01
C MET A 68 24.19 11.65 -10.10
N ARG A 69 23.15 12.30 -9.57
CA ARG A 69 23.27 13.37 -8.57
C ARG A 69 24.02 12.90 -7.34
N ALA A 70 23.62 11.79 -6.73
CA ALA A 70 24.28 11.26 -5.55
C ALA A 70 25.76 10.92 -5.82
N GLY A 71 26.06 10.33 -7.00
CA GLY A 71 27.44 10.07 -7.43
C GLY A 71 28.26 11.35 -7.59
N ALA A 72 27.69 12.37 -8.23
CA ALA A 72 28.32 13.67 -8.43
C ALA A 72 28.53 14.41 -7.11
N GLU A 73 27.56 14.41 -6.18
CA GLU A 73 27.69 15.00 -4.83
C GLU A 73 28.83 14.32 -4.05
N ASN A 74 28.93 12.99 -4.12
CA ASN A 74 30.01 12.24 -3.47
C ASN A 74 31.38 12.58 -4.07
N LEU A 75 31.48 12.65 -5.40
CA LEU A 75 32.72 13.02 -6.09
C LEU A 75 33.13 14.47 -5.77
N PHE A 76 32.17 15.40 -5.75
CA PHE A 76 32.40 16.80 -5.38
C PHE A 76 32.97 16.94 -3.96
N ARG A 77 32.44 16.15 -3.02
CA ARG A 77 32.93 16.11 -1.64
C ARG A 77 34.29 15.44 -1.50
N ALA A 78 34.57 14.40 -2.29
CA ALA A 78 35.79 13.61 -2.20
C ALA A 78 36.99 14.23 -2.93
N THR A 79 36.75 15.00 -3.99
CA THR A 79 37.83 15.57 -4.82
C THR A 79 38.43 16.83 -4.20
N THR A 80 39.75 16.98 -4.31
CA THR A 80 40.50 18.18 -3.91
C THR A 80 40.95 19.04 -5.10
N ASN A 81 40.77 18.55 -6.33
CA ASN A 81 41.16 19.25 -7.55
C ASN A 81 40.08 20.26 -7.97
N ASN A 82 40.43 21.55 -8.03
CA ASN A 82 39.49 22.63 -8.38
C ASN A 82 38.86 22.50 -9.77
N LYS A 83 39.62 22.06 -10.79
CA LYS A 83 39.06 21.88 -12.14
C LYS A 83 38.00 20.76 -12.17
N VAL A 84 38.25 19.70 -11.42
CA VAL A 84 37.27 18.60 -11.26
C VAL A 84 36.06 19.08 -10.47
N LYS A 85 36.24 19.90 -9.42
CA LYS A 85 35.11 20.50 -8.69
C LYS A 85 34.23 21.37 -9.57
N GLU A 86 34.81 22.25 -10.38
CA GLU A 86 34.06 23.12 -11.30
C GLU A 86 33.26 22.28 -12.31
N THR A 87 33.89 21.26 -12.89
CA THR A 87 33.22 20.34 -13.83
C THR A 87 32.07 19.61 -13.13
N VAL A 88 32.29 19.05 -11.94
CA VAL A 88 31.26 18.35 -11.18
C VAL A 88 30.14 19.29 -10.75
N ALA A 89 30.42 20.56 -10.44
CA ALA A 89 29.40 21.55 -10.11
C ALA A 89 28.48 21.86 -11.30
N LEU A 90 29.04 21.96 -12.51
CA LEU A 90 28.27 22.12 -13.74
C LEU A 90 27.42 20.88 -14.03
N GLU A 91 27.97 19.68 -13.87
CA GLU A 91 27.19 18.44 -14.00
C GLU A 91 26.08 18.36 -12.96
N LEU A 92 26.33 18.81 -11.72
CA LEU A 92 25.32 18.86 -10.67
C LEU A 92 24.16 19.78 -11.03
N SER A 93 24.44 20.95 -11.64
CA SER A 93 23.40 21.88 -12.07
C SER A 93 22.58 21.29 -13.22
N PHE A 94 23.23 20.62 -14.18
CA PHE A 94 22.55 19.92 -15.28
C PHE A 94 21.64 18.80 -14.77
N VAL A 95 22.15 17.92 -13.90
CA VAL A 95 21.35 16.83 -13.31
C VAL A 95 20.19 17.38 -12.48
N ASN A 96 20.39 18.45 -11.72
CA ASN A 96 19.30 19.10 -10.97
C ASN A 96 18.22 19.68 -11.90
N SER A 97 18.63 20.31 -13.02
CA SER A 97 17.70 20.81 -14.03
C SER A 97 16.90 19.68 -14.70
N ASN A 98 17.55 18.56 -15.05
CA ASN A 98 16.85 17.40 -15.60
C ASN A 98 15.89 16.77 -14.59
N LEU A 99 16.30 16.65 -13.32
CA LEU A 99 15.41 16.19 -12.26
C LEU A 99 14.18 17.07 -12.09
N GLN A 100 14.34 18.39 -12.18
CA GLN A 100 13.25 19.35 -12.13
C GLN A 100 12.26 19.09 -13.27
N LEU A 101 12.74 19.04 -14.53
CA LEU A 101 11.91 18.81 -15.71
C LEU A 101 11.16 17.47 -15.65
N LEU A 102 11.84 16.40 -15.24
CA LEU A 102 11.23 15.07 -15.14
C LEU A 102 10.16 15.03 -14.04
N LYS A 103 10.35 15.77 -12.94
CA LYS A 103 9.34 15.89 -11.88
C LYS A 103 8.14 16.70 -12.36
N GLU A 104 8.35 17.79 -13.08
CA GLU A 104 7.28 18.59 -13.68
C GLU A 104 6.48 17.76 -14.70
N GLU A 105 7.14 16.97 -15.56
CA GLU A 105 6.46 16.06 -16.49
C GLU A 105 5.66 14.98 -15.75
N LEU A 106 6.20 14.46 -14.64
CA LEU A 106 5.49 13.50 -13.80
C LEU A 106 4.26 14.15 -13.12
N GLU A 107 4.38 15.39 -12.65
CA GLU A 107 3.29 16.16 -12.05
C GLU A 107 2.18 16.45 -13.06
N GLU A 108 2.52 16.86 -14.29
CA GLU A 108 1.56 17.05 -15.39
C GLU A 108 0.84 15.74 -15.73
N LEU A 109 1.58 14.63 -15.76
CA LEU A 109 0.96 13.33 -16.03
C LEU A 109 0.03 12.90 -14.88
N ASN A 110 0.34 13.28 -13.65
CA ASN A 110 -0.48 12.98 -12.46
C ASN A 110 -1.71 13.87 -12.35
N SER A 111 -1.70 15.07 -12.93
CA SER A 111 -2.85 15.97 -12.94
C SER A 111 -3.92 15.54 -13.96
N ASN A 112 -3.58 14.68 -14.92
CA ASN A 112 -4.54 14.11 -15.87
C ASN A 112 -5.47 13.09 -15.19
N MET A 113 -6.58 13.60 -14.67
CA MET A 113 -7.57 12.85 -13.92
C MET A 113 -8.73 12.33 -14.79
N GLU A 114 -8.91 12.88 -16.00
CA GLU A 114 -10.03 12.58 -16.91
C GLU A 114 -10.18 11.07 -17.17
N VAL A 115 -9.07 10.35 -17.28
CA VAL A 115 -9.05 8.90 -17.56
C VAL A 115 -9.68 8.04 -16.43
N TYR A 116 -9.97 8.64 -15.28
CA TYR A 116 -10.62 7.97 -14.15
C TYR A 116 -12.03 8.49 -13.88
N GLN A 117 -12.43 9.60 -14.49
CA GLN A 117 -13.78 10.14 -14.31
C GLN A 117 -14.77 9.41 -15.24
N THR A 118 -16.05 9.59 -14.95
CA THR A 118 -17.14 9.14 -15.82
C THR A 118 -17.40 10.18 -16.90
N ASP A 119 -17.69 9.75 -18.14
CA ASP A 119 -18.02 10.63 -19.27
C ASP A 119 -19.44 11.24 -19.18
N SER A 120 -20.03 11.36 -17.99
CA SER A 120 -21.41 11.87 -17.83
C SER A 120 -21.47 13.38 -18.11
N GLU A 121 -22.51 13.81 -18.83
CA GLU A 121 -22.76 15.23 -19.14
C GLU A 121 -23.30 16.03 -17.93
N SER A 122 -23.69 15.36 -16.83
CA SER A 122 -24.12 16.01 -15.61
C SER A 122 -22.93 16.63 -14.86
N VAL A 123 -23.01 17.91 -14.51
CA VAL A 123 -21.99 18.61 -13.72
C VAL A 123 -21.93 18.05 -12.29
N ASN A 124 -21.11 17.02 -12.10
CA ASN A 124 -20.76 16.49 -10.78
C ASN A 124 -19.37 16.97 -10.39
N VAL A 125 -19.12 17.13 -9.09
CA VAL A 125 -17.79 17.51 -8.62
C VAL A 125 -16.79 16.39 -8.97
N PRO A 126 -15.64 16.70 -9.59
CA PRO A 126 -14.62 15.70 -9.87
C PRO A 126 -14.13 15.03 -8.59
N MET A 127 -14.02 13.69 -8.59
CA MET A 127 -13.45 12.95 -7.46
C MET A 127 -11.97 12.71 -7.68
N ILE A 128 -11.16 12.72 -6.63
CA ILE A 128 -9.70 12.55 -6.68
C ILE A 128 -9.34 11.06 -6.54
N PRO A 129 -8.94 10.37 -7.62
CA PRO A 129 -8.36 9.03 -7.56
C PRO A 129 -6.89 9.10 -7.18
N LEU A 130 -6.40 8.02 -6.56
CA LEU A 130 -4.98 7.84 -6.25
C LEU A 130 -4.32 6.91 -7.27
N GLY A 131 -3.10 7.27 -7.65
CA GLY A 131 -2.26 6.39 -8.46
C GLY A 131 -1.82 5.16 -7.66
N LEU A 132 -1.73 4.02 -8.33
CA LEU A 132 -1.13 2.82 -7.74
C LEU A 132 0.39 3.05 -7.57
N LYS A 133 0.96 2.52 -6.48
CA LYS A 133 2.40 2.34 -6.32
C LYS A 133 2.90 1.34 -7.34
N GLU A 134 4.08 1.63 -7.90
CA GLU A 134 4.76 0.76 -8.84
C GLU A 134 5.82 -0.09 -8.11
N THR A 135 6.16 -1.25 -8.67
CA THR A 135 7.21 -2.13 -8.12
C THR A 135 8.00 -2.80 -9.24
N LYS A 136 9.22 -3.24 -8.89
CA LYS A 136 10.10 -4.04 -9.76
C LYS A 136 9.80 -5.51 -9.63
N GLU A 137 10.33 -6.29 -10.56
CA GLU A 137 10.38 -7.75 -10.46
C GLU A 137 11.21 -8.17 -9.26
N VAL A 138 10.82 -9.28 -8.66
CA VAL A 138 11.46 -9.87 -7.49
C VAL A 138 11.58 -11.36 -7.76
N ASP A 139 12.79 -11.87 -7.64
CA ASP A 139 13.08 -13.30 -7.73
C ASP A 139 13.06 -13.90 -6.32
N PHE A 140 12.17 -14.87 -6.11
CA PHE A 140 12.08 -15.63 -4.86
C PHE A 140 12.85 -16.95 -4.92
N THR A 141 13.26 -17.41 -6.11
CA THR A 141 13.81 -18.75 -6.35
C THR A 141 14.99 -19.05 -5.44
N GLY A 142 16.12 -18.36 -5.63
CA GLY A 142 17.31 -18.57 -4.80
C GLY A 142 17.04 -18.34 -3.31
N PRO A 143 16.53 -17.16 -2.90
CA PRO A 143 16.30 -16.84 -1.49
C PRO A 143 15.41 -17.83 -0.72
N VAL A 144 14.35 -18.35 -1.37
CA VAL A 144 13.42 -19.30 -0.74
C VAL A 144 14.01 -20.71 -0.73
N GLN A 145 14.62 -21.16 -1.84
CA GLN A 145 15.27 -22.49 -1.90
C GLN A 145 16.42 -22.61 -0.90
N ASP A 146 17.25 -21.57 -0.78
CA ASP A 146 18.33 -21.50 0.20
C ASP A 146 17.78 -21.57 1.62
N PHE A 147 16.69 -20.84 1.89
CA PHE A 147 16.04 -20.87 3.20
C PHE A 147 15.49 -22.26 3.53
N ILE A 148 14.84 -22.93 2.57
CA ILE A 148 14.29 -24.28 2.76
C ILE A 148 15.42 -25.26 3.10
N SER A 149 16.50 -25.22 2.33
CA SER A 149 17.67 -26.08 2.51
C SER A 149 18.35 -25.86 3.87
N GLU A 150 18.48 -24.60 4.29
CA GLU A 150 19.20 -24.26 5.52
C GLU A 150 18.32 -24.43 6.78
N HIS A 151 17.05 -24.02 6.72
CA HIS A 151 16.14 -24.00 7.88
C HIS A 151 15.36 -25.31 8.04
N TYR A 152 14.72 -25.79 6.97
CA TYR A 152 13.89 -26.99 7.00
C TYR A 152 14.67 -28.27 6.70
N ARG A 153 15.90 -28.16 6.20
CA ARG A 153 16.76 -29.31 5.83
C ARG A 153 16.15 -30.17 4.72
N GLU A 154 15.39 -29.54 3.85
CA GLU A 154 14.79 -30.17 2.67
C GLU A 154 15.44 -29.65 1.39
N ASP A 155 15.34 -30.40 0.30
CA ASP A 155 15.81 -29.94 -1.00
C ASP A 155 14.87 -28.85 -1.54
N GLY A 156 15.37 -27.61 -1.61
CA GLY A 156 14.60 -26.46 -2.09
C GLY A 156 14.13 -26.60 -3.54
N THR A 157 14.82 -27.40 -4.38
CA THR A 157 14.44 -27.59 -5.78
C THR A 157 13.10 -28.30 -5.96
N LEU A 158 12.66 -29.06 -4.95
CA LEU A 158 11.35 -29.73 -4.95
C LEU A 158 10.17 -28.75 -4.94
N TYR A 159 10.40 -27.48 -4.57
CA TYR A 159 9.38 -26.44 -4.44
C TYR A 159 9.43 -25.40 -5.57
N GLU A 160 10.14 -25.68 -6.67
CA GLU A 160 10.32 -24.75 -7.79
C GLU A 160 8.97 -24.33 -8.40
N LYS A 161 8.01 -25.24 -8.49
CA LYS A 161 6.67 -24.95 -9.04
C LYS A 161 5.91 -23.94 -8.17
N GLU A 162 5.85 -24.15 -6.86
CA GLU A 162 5.14 -23.26 -5.94
C GLU A 162 5.80 -21.87 -5.87
N ILE A 163 7.12 -21.82 -5.97
CA ILE A 163 7.86 -20.54 -6.03
C ILE A 163 7.55 -19.83 -7.35
N GLN A 164 7.49 -20.56 -8.46
CA GLN A 164 7.11 -20.01 -9.75
C GLN A 164 5.66 -19.49 -9.74
N ASP A 165 4.71 -20.23 -9.17
CA ASP A 165 3.31 -19.79 -9.03
C ASP A 165 3.21 -18.49 -8.21
N LEU A 166 3.98 -18.37 -7.13
CA LEU A 166 4.08 -17.13 -6.33
C LEU A 166 4.64 -15.96 -7.14
N MET A 167 5.70 -16.21 -7.92
CA MET A 167 6.33 -15.20 -8.76
C MET A 167 5.40 -14.73 -9.88
N GLU A 168 4.64 -15.64 -10.48
CA GLU A 168 3.63 -15.32 -11.50
C GLU A 168 2.48 -14.50 -10.92
N LEU A 169 1.97 -14.86 -9.74
CA LEU A 169 0.95 -14.08 -9.04
C LEU A 169 1.46 -12.68 -8.71
N ARG A 170 2.71 -12.57 -8.23
CA ARG A 170 3.34 -11.26 -7.98
C ARG A 170 3.52 -10.47 -9.28
N GLN A 171 3.85 -11.12 -10.38
CA GLN A 171 3.97 -10.43 -11.66
C GLN A 171 2.62 -9.91 -12.15
N ALA A 172 1.57 -10.71 -12.01
CA ALA A 172 0.21 -10.35 -12.36
C ALA A 172 -0.29 -9.14 -11.57
N MET A 173 -0.06 -9.10 -10.25
CA MET A 173 -0.57 -8.00 -9.41
C MET A 173 0.06 -6.63 -9.71
N ARG A 174 1.17 -6.57 -10.46
CA ARG A 174 1.80 -5.30 -10.89
C ARG A 174 0.94 -4.53 -11.89
N THR A 175 0.03 -5.20 -12.58
CA THR A 175 -0.88 -4.62 -13.57
C THR A 175 -2.34 -4.98 -13.28
N PRO A 176 -2.88 -4.71 -12.08
CA PRO A 176 -4.21 -5.18 -11.71
C PRO A 176 -5.28 -4.44 -12.52
N SER A 177 -6.36 -5.10 -12.93
CA SER A 177 -7.47 -4.43 -13.63
C SER A 177 -8.18 -3.41 -12.73
N ARG A 178 -8.82 -2.40 -13.33
CA ARG A 178 -9.38 -1.25 -12.58
C ARG A 178 -10.85 -1.47 -12.26
N ASN A 179 -11.09 -2.61 -11.62
CA ASN A 179 -12.39 -3.17 -11.31
C ASN A 179 -12.23 -4.23 -10.20
N GLN A 180 -13.33 -4.92 -9.89
CA GLN A 180 -13.37 -5.96 -8.85
C GLN A 180 -12.33 -7.07 -9.06
N ALA A 181 -12.10 -7.53 -10.29
CA ALA A 181 -11.12 -8.57 -10.56
C ALA A 181 -9.68 -8.16 -10.18
N GLY A 182 -9.35 -6.88 -10.29
CA GLY A 182 -8.04 -6.37 -9.86
C GLY A 182 -7.92 -6.27 -8.35
N LEU A 183 -9.02 -5.96 -7.65
CA LEU A 183 -9.07 -6.03 -6.18
C LEU A 183 -8.85 -7.46 -5.70
N GLU A 184 -9.52 -8.44 -6.32
CA GLU A 184 -9.33 -9.86 -5.99
C GLU A 184 -7.89 -10.31 -6.22
N LEU A 185 -7.27 -9.91 -7.33
CA LEU A 185 -5.87 -10.22 -7.63
C LEU A 185 -4.90 -9.66 -6.57
N LEU A 186 -5.09 -8.39 -6.16
CA LEU A 186 -4.27 -7.77 -5.11
C LEU A 186 -4.48 -8.45 -3.76
N MET A 187 -5.73 -8.79 -3.42
CA MET A 187 -6.08 -9.48 -2.17
C MET A 187 -5.52 -10.92 -2.14
N GLU A 188 -5.55 -11.63 -3.27
CA GLU A 188 -4.96 -12.95 -3.40
C GLU A 188 -3.46 -12.92 -3.11
N TYR A 189 -2.73 -11.98 -3.73
CA TYR A 189 -1.31 -11.81 -3.44
C TYR A 189 -1.06 -11.40 -1.98
N TYR A 190 -1.84 -10.45 -1.44
CA TYR A 190 -1.73 -10.04 -0.04
C TYR A 190 -1.91 -11.21 0.93
N ASN A 191 -2.85 -12.12 0.63
CA ASN A 191 -3.06 -13.33 1.42
C ASN A 191 -1.89 -14.32 1.29
N GLN A 192 -1.26 -14.46 0.11
CA GLN A 192 -0.04 -15.27 -0.02
C GLN A 192 1.10 -14.71 0.84
N LEU A 193 1.23 -13.38 0.94
CA LEU A 193 2.20 -12.76 1.83
C LEU A 193 1.96 -13.09 3.31
N TYR A 194 0.72 -13.35 3.74
CA TYR A 194 0.45 -13.82 5.10
C TYR A 194 1.11 -15.18 5.35
N TYR A 195 0.92 -16.15 4.45
CA TYR A 195 1.51 -17.48 4.60
C TYR A 195 3.04 -17.45 4.49
N LEU A 196 3.59 -16.60 3.63
CA LEU A 196 5.05 -16.41 3.54
C LEU A 196 5.63 -15.86 4.84
N ASP A 197 4.95 -14.91 5.48
CA ASP A 197 5.40 -14.31 6.74
C ASP A 197 5.59 -15.37 7.82
N GLN A 198 4.58 -16.24 7.97
CA GLN A 198 4.56 -17.28 9.00
C GLN A 198 5.65 -18.35 8.81
N ARG A 199 6.13 -18.56 7.57
CA ARG A 199 7.08 -19.63 7.25
C ARG A 199 8.51 -19.12 7.07
N PHE A 200 8.69 -18.00 6.40
CA PHE A 200 10.00 -17.56 5.92
C PHE A 200 10.53 -16.29 6.62
N PHE A 201 9.67 -15.47 7.22
CA PHE A 201 10.06 -14.18 7.78
C PHE A 201 9.91 -14.15 9.29
N SER A 202 10.97 -14.55 9.99
CA SER A 202 11.07 -14.40 11.44
C SER A 202 11.97 -13.21 11.81
N ALA A 203 11.88 -12.74 13.06
CA ALA A 203 12.74 -11.66 13.55
C ALA A 203 14.25 -11.98 13.48
N HIS A 204 14.60 -13.27 13.44
CA HIS A 204 16.00 -13.73 13.51
C HIS A 204 16.51 -14.31 12.18
N LYS A 205 15.60 -14.66 11.26
CA LYS A 205 15.96 -15.28 9.98
C LYS A 205 14.98 -14.81 8.90
N ASN A 206 15.53 -14.22 7.84
CA ASN A 206 14.79 -13.81 6.65
C ASN A 206 15.53 -14.27 5.39
N PRO A 207 14.84 -14.56 4.28
CA PRO A 207 15.44 -15.04 3.04
C PRO A 207 16.32 -13.98 2.34
N GLY A 208 16.27 -12.72 2.76
CA GLY A 208 17.12 -11.67 2.20
C GLY A 208 16.60 -11.03 0.91
N VAL A 209 15.35 -11.29 0.56
CA VAL A 209 14.63 -10.65 -0.56
C VAL A 209 14.55 -9.14 -0.34
N HIS A 210 14.79 -8.36 -1.40
CA HIS A 210 14.62 -6.90 -1.39
C HIS A 210 13.38 -6.50 -2.18
N PHE A 211 12.45 -5.82 -1.51
CA PHE A 211 11.24 -5.28 -2.08
C PHE A 211 11.47 -3.83 -2.50
N HIS A 212 11.25 -3.54 -3.78
CA HIS A 212 11.40 -2.21 -4.36
C HIS A 212 10.05 -1.63 -4.72
N TRP A 213 9.66 -0.52 -4.11
CA TRP A 213 8.43 0.18 -4.43
C TRP A 213 8.68 1.65 -4.72
N TYR A 214 7.79 2.22 -5.51
CA TYR A 214 7.79 3.63 -5.86
C TYR A 214 6.66 4.31 -5.10
N ASP A 215 6.98 5.45 -4.51
CA ASP A 215 6.00 6.33 -3.87
C ASP A 215 4.95 6.78 -4.89
N SER A 216 3.67 6.62 -4.57
CA SER A 216 2.57 6.92 -5.51
C SER A 216 2.34 8.43 -5.74
N LEU A 217 2.82 9.27 -4.81
CA LEU A 217 2.64 10.72 -4.79
C LEU A 217 3.86 11.43 -5.41
N THR A 218 5.07 10.95 -5.12
CA THR A 218 6.34 11.61 -5.51
C THR A 218 7.20 10.82 -6.49
N GLY A 219 6.90 9.53 -6.73
CA GLY A 219 7.71 8.66 -7.59
C GLY A 219 9.05 8.21 -6.99
N VAL A 220 9.40 8.68 -5.78
CA VAL A 220 10.67 8.35 -5.11
C VAL A 220 10.71 6.84 -4.78
N PRO A 221 11.81 6.13 -5.11
CA PRO A 221 11.91 4.71 -4.83
C PRO A 221 12.30 4.47 -3.36
N SER A 222 11.74 3.41 -2.79
CA SER A 222 12.12 2.88 -1.49
C SER A 222 12.39 1.38 -1.60
N SER A 223 13.38 0.91 -0.85
CA SER A 223 13.81 -0.50 -0.86
C SER A 223 13.94 -1.01 0.56
N GLN A 224 13.27 -2.12 0.89
CA GLN A 224 13.43 -2.78 2.18
C GLN A 224 13.44 -4.29 2.05
N ARG A 225 14.03 -4.97 3.04
CA ARG A 225 13.95 -6.44 3.19
C ARG A 225 12.76 -6.92 4.02
N ALA A 226 12.10 -6.00 4.73
CA ALA A 226 10.98 -6.34 5.60
C ALA A 226 9.75 -6.68 4.77
N LEU A 227 9.16 -7.86 4.99
CA LEU A 227 7.92 -8.28 4.31
C LEU A 227 6.75 -7.33 4.60
N ALA A 228 6.74 -6.70 5.78
CA ALA A 228 5.78 -5.66 6.12
C ALA A 228 5.76 -4.51 5.11
N PHE A 229 6.89 -4.19 4.45
CA PHE A 229 6.93 -3.17 3.40
C PHE A 229 6.20 -3.61 2.12
N GLU A 230 6.36 -4.88 1.71
CA GLU A 230 5.61 -5.45 0.58
C GLU A 230 4.11 -5.47 0.89
N LYS A 231 3.73 -6.01 2.06
CA LYS A 231 2.33 -6.06 2.52
C LYS A 231 1.69 -4.67 2.55
N GLY A 232 2.35 -3.71 3.18
CA GLY A 232 1.85 -2.34 3.28
C GLY A 232 1.68 -1.67 1.92
N SER A 233 2.61 -1.92 0.98
CA SER A 233 2.54 -1.36 -0.37
C SER A 233 1.41 -1.98 -1.21
N VAL A 234 1.18 -3.28 -1.09
CA VAL A 234 0.05 -3.96 -1.73
C VAL A 234 -1.29 -3.46 -1.14
N LEU A 235 -1.37 -3.30 0.19
CA LEU A 235 -2.55 -2.75 0.85
C LEU A 235 -2.82 -1.30 0.43
N PHE A 236 -1.79 -0.48 0.27
CA PHE A 236 -1.92 0.85 -0.31
C PHE A 236 -2.55 0.77 -1.70
N ASN A 237 -2.10 -0.14 -2.56
CA ASN A 237 -2.65 -0.33 -3.91
C ASN A 237 -4.11 -0.79 -3.89
N ILE A 238 -4.52 -1.61 -2.91
CA ILE A 238 -5.93 -1.98 -2.71
C ILE A 238 -6.76 -0.72 -2.41
N GLY A 239 -6.32 0.10 -1.45
CA GLY A 239 -6.98 1.37 -1.13
C GLY A 239 -7.06 2.32 -2.33
N ALA A 240 -5.93 2.49 -3.04
CA ALA A 240 -5.86 3.32 -4.25
C ALA A 240 -6.77 2.80 -5.37
N LEU A 241 -6.89 1.48 -5.55
CA LEU A 241 -7.78 0.89 -6.56
C LEU A 241 -9.26 1.17 -6.26
N TYR A 242 -9.66 1.11 -4.98
CA TYR A 242 -10.99 1.54 -4.58
C TYR A 242 -11.26 3.00 -4.93
N THR A 243 -10.29 3.91 -4.74
CA THR A 243 -10.48 5.33 -5.14
C THR A 243 -10.73 5.49 -6.64
N GLN A 244 -10.05 4.69 -7.47
CA GLN A 244 -10.24 4.69 -8.93
C GLN A 244 -11.60 4.11 -9.34
N ILE A 245 -12.08 3.09 -8.62
CA ILE A 245 -13.41 2.52 -8.83
C ILE A 245 -14.49 3.55 -8.46
N GLY A 246 -14.36 4.22 -7.32
CA GLY A 246 -15.31 5.24 -6.86
C GLY A 246 -15.37 6.46 -7.77
N ALA A 247 -14.23 6.96 -8.22
CA ALA A 247 -14.16 8.12 -9.11
C ALA A 247 -14.80 7.88 -10.50
N ARG A 248 -14.85 6.62 -10.93
CA ARG A 248 -15.39 6.20 -12.24
C ARG A 248 -16.89 5.83 -12.20
N GLN A 249 -17.56 6.00 -11.07
CA GLN A 249 -18.99 5.70 -11.00
C GLN A 249 -19.80 6.81 -11.66
N ASP A 250 -20.89 6.42 -12.33
CA ASP A 250 -21.89 7.37 -12.80
C ASP A 250 -22.75 7.81 -11.62
N ARG A 251 -22.46 9.00 -11.11
CA ARG A 251 -23.16 9.59 -9.97
C ARG A 251 -24.40 10.39 -10.34
N SER A 252 -24.87 10.28 -11.59
CA SER A 252 -26.22 10.75 -11.97
C SER A 252 -27.33 9.79 -11.50
N ALA A 253 -26.97 8.57 -11.10
CA ALA A 253 -27.89 7.54 -10.63
C ALA A 253 -27.53 7.06 -9.21
N SER A 254 -28.56 6.76 -8.39
CA SER A 254 -28.38 6.30 -7.00
C SER A 254 -27.44 5.10 -6.89
N ALA A 255 -27.55 4.12 -7.80
CA ALA A 255 -26.71 2.92 -7.77
C ALA A 255 -25.21 3.23 -7.93
N GLY A 256 -24.85 4.19 -8.79
CA GLY A 256 -23.47 4.61 -8.96
C GLY A 256 -22.97 5.43 -7.77
N ILE A 257 -23.83 6.25 -7.16
CA ILE A 257 -23.52 6.95 -5.90
C ILE A 257 -23.26 5.96 -4.76
N ASP A 258 -24.13 4.98 -4.58
CA ASP A 258 -23.98 3.97 -3.51
C ASP A 258 -22.69 3.16 -3.70
N THR A 259 -22.34 2.83 -4.96
CA THR A 259 -21.07 2.18 -5.29
C THR A 259 -19.87 3.07 -5.01
N ALA A 260 -19.96 4.39 -5.28
CA ALA A 260 -18.89 5.34 -4.99
C ALA A 260 -18.68 5.51 -3.48
N ILE A 261 -19.77 5.58 -2.70
CA ILE A 261 -19.73 5.62 -1.24
C ILE A 261 -19.02 4.38 -0.69
N ASP A 262 -19.44 3.17 -1.08
CA ASP A 262 -18.82 1.92 -0.62
C ASP A 262 -17.33 1.89 -0.98
N ALA A 263 -16.97 2.26 -2.21
CA ALA A 263 -15.58 2.29 -2.66
C ALA A 263 -14.71 3.26 -1.83
N PHE A 264 -15.14 4.51 -1.65
CA PHE A 264 -14.36 5.48 -0.87
C PHE A 264 -14.30 5.13 0.62
N GLN A 265 -15.36 4.54 1.20
CA GLN A 265 -15.32 4.01 2.56
C GLN A 265 -14.30 2.88 2.70
N ARG A 266 -14.25 1.93 1.76
CA ARG A 266 -13.25 0.85 1.75
C ARG A 266 -11.83 1.40 1.58
N ALA A 267 -11.64 2.41 0.74
CA ALA A 267 -10.35 3.09 0.60
C ALA A 267 -9.91 3.74 1.92
N ALA A 268 -10.82 4.48 2.60
CA ALA A 268 -10.56 5.07 3.91
C ALA A 268 -10.16 4.01 4.94
N GLY A 269 -10.87 2.89 4.98
CA GLY A 269 -10.57 1.75 5.85
C GLY A 269 -9.17 1.16 5.59
N ALA A 270 -8.82 0.95 4.32
CA ALA A 270 -7.50 0.43 3.93
C ALA A 270 -6.37 1.37 4.38
N PHE A 271 -6.50 2.68 4.15
CA PHE A 271 -5.48 3.66 4.57
C PHE A 271 -5.41 3.81 6.09
N ASN A 272 -6.54 3.73 6.80
CA ASN A 272 -6.54 3.78 8.26
C ASN A 272 -5.88 2.53 8.85
N TYR A 273 -6.17 1.36 8.31
CA TYR A 273 -5.51 0.11 8.71
C TYR A 273 -4.01 0.17 8.47
N LEU A 274 -3.58 0.68 7.31
CA LEU A 274 -2.18 0.87 6.97
C LEU A 274 -1.48 1.78 8.00
N LYS A 275 -2.12 2.89 8.37
CA LYS A 275 -1.62 3.86 9.36
C LYS A 275 -1.43 3.24 10.74
N GLU A 276 -2.37 2.40 11.17
CA GLU A 276 -2.37 1.81 12.52
C GLU A 276 -1.42 0.61 12.65
N ASN A 277 -1.24 -0.18 11.59
CA ASN A 277 -0.54 -1.47 11.67
C ASN A 277 0.87 -1.47 11.07
N PHE A 278 1.22 -0.50 10.22
CA PHE A 278 2.51 -0.45 9.52
C PHE A 278 3.34 0.74 9.99
N SER A 279 3.92 0.60 11.19
CA SER A 279 4.86 1.59 11.73
C SER A 279 6.20 1.55 10.99
N ASN A 280 6.87 2.71 10.86
CA ASN A 280 8.13 2.92 10.11
C ASN A 280 7.98 2.93 8.57
N ALA A 281 7.10 3.80 8.08
CA ALA A 281 6.93 4.03 6.65
C ALA A 281 8.24 4.50 5.97
N PRO A 282 8.72 3.80 4.93
CA PRO A 282 9.93 4.18 4.19
C PRO A 282 9.69 5.17 3.05
N SER A 283 8.43 5.52 2.79
CA SER A 283 8.00 6.40 1.71
C SER A 283 6.99 7.40 2.24
N LEU A 284 6.91 8.57 1.58
CA LEU A 284 6.09 9.69 2.03
C LEU A 284 4.61 9.32 1.99
N ASP A 285 4.18 8.66 0.92
CA ASP A 285 2.80 8.19 0.70
C ASP A 285 2.25 7.28 1.81
N MET A 286 3.13 6.58 2.54
CA MET A 286 2.75 5.71 3.67
C MET A 286 3.04 6.34 5.04
N SER A 287 3.53 7.58 5.10
CA SER A 287 3.75 8.28 6.36
C SER A 287 2.44 8.55 7.11
N ALA A 288 2.47 8.57 8.44
CA ALA A 288 1.27 8.80 9.25
C ALA A 288 0.53 10.12 8.91
N PRO A 289 1.22 11.25 8.63
CA PRO A 289 0.56 12.47 8.15
C PRO A 289 -0.13 12.27 6.79
N SER A 290 0.54 11.63 5.83
CA SER A 290 -0.02 11.39 4.50
C SER A 290 -1.22 10.44 4.56
N LEU A 291 -1.13 9.34 5.29
CA LEU A 291 -2.26 8.42 5.45
C LEU A 291 -3.44 9.09 6.18
N SER A 292 -3.18 9.94 7.17
CA SER A 292 -4.24 10.71 7.84
C SER A 292 -4.94 11.67 6.87
N MET A 293 -4.18 12.30 5.98
CA MET A 293 -4.72 13.13 4.91
C MET A 293 -5.55 12.32 3.92
N LEU A 294 -5.04 11.17 3.46
CA LEU A 294 -5.76 10.30 2.52
C LEU A 294 -7.07 9.78 3.11
N VAL A 295 -7.08 9.36 4.39
CA VAL A 295 -8.32 8.96 5.08
C VAL A 295 -9.34 10.09 5.08
N ARG A 296 -8.92 11.32 5.39
CA ARG A 296 -9.83 12.48 5.41
C ARG A 296 -10.35 12.85 4.03
N LEU A 297 -9.49 12.79 3.02
CA LEU A 297 -9.89 12.99 1.63
C LEU A 297 -10.97 11.98 1.23
N MET A 298 -10.80 10.70 1.58
CA MET A 298 -11.82 9.68 1.29
C MET A 298 -13.13 9.96 2.01
N VAL A 299 -13.09 10.37 3.29
CA VAL A 299 -14.30 10.77 4.05
C VAL A 299 -14.98 11.98 3.42
N ALA A 300 -14.23 12.98 2.96
CA ALA A 300 -14.79 14.14 2.29
C ALA A 300 -15.49 13.76 0.98
N GLN A 301 -14.92 12.85 0.18
CA GLN A 301 -15.55 12.35 -1.04
C GLN A 301 -16.80 11.51 -0.76
N VAL A 302 -16.81 10.73 0.34
CA VAL A 302 -18.03 10.05 0.81
C VAL A 302 -19.11 11.07 1.16
N GLN A 303 -18.76 12.15 1.87
CA GLN A 303 -19.70 13.19 2.26
C GLN A 303 -20.30 13.91 1.04
N GLU A 304 -19.50 14.17 0.02
CA GLU A 304 -19.95 14.71 -1.27
C GLU A 304 -20.95 13.75 -1.94
N CYS A 305 -20.63 12.46 -2.01
CA CYS A 305 -21.53 11.45 -2.58
C CYS A 305 -22.86 11.34 -1.79
N VAL A 306 -22.83 11.43 -0.47
CA VAL A 306 -24.05 11.42 0.38
C VAL A 306 -24.91 12.64 0.08
N PHE A 307 -24.30 13.81 -0.09
CA PHE A 307 -24.99 15.02 -0.49
C PHE A 307 -25.63 14.87 -1.89
N GLU A 308 -24.90 14.36 -2.88
CA GLU A 308 -25.43 14.05 -4.22
C GLU A 308 -26.63 13.07 -4.13
N ARG A 309 -26.54 12.03 -3.30
CA ARG A 309 -27.62 11.04 -3.10
C ARG A 309 -28.91 11.69 -2.61
N ILE A 310 -28.80 12.56 -1.62
CA ILE A 310 -29.96 13.25 -1.03
C ILE A 310 -30.51 14.26 -2.02
N THR A 311 -29.64 14.94 -2.77
CA THR A 311 -30.04 15.86 -3.84
C THR A 311 -30.87 15.14 -4.91
N LEU A 312 -30.43 13.97 -5.39
CA LEU A 312 -31.20 13.17 -6.36
C LEU A 312 -32.55 12.70 -5.81
N GLY A 313 -32.61 12.34 -4.53
CA GLY A 313 -33.84 11.92 -3.85
C GLY A 313 -34.81 13.06 -3.51
N THR A 314 -34.35 14.31 -3.54
CA THR A 314 -35.16 15.50 -3.24
C THR A 314 -35.97 15.92 -4.47
N GLN A 315 -36.87 15.04 -4.92
CA GLN A 315 -37.90 15.39 -5.90
C GLN A 315 -39.12 16.04 -5.24
N ASP A 316 -39.29 15.88 -3.91
CA ASP A 316 -40.44 16.37 -3.15
C ASP A 316 -40.06 17.62 -2.34
N THR A 317 -40.74 18.74 -2.58
CA THR A 317 -40.43 20.10 -2.08
C THR A 317 -40.81 20.32 -0.61
N GLY A 318 -40.77 19.28 0.22
CA GLY A 318 -41.07 19.37 1.65
C GLY A 318 -39.95 20.06 2.43
N LEU A 319 -40.32 20.90 3.41
CA LEU A 319 -39.37 21.61 4.28
C LEU A 319 -38.35 20.66 4.93
N THR A 320 -38.78 19.45 5.33
CA THR A 320 -37.90 18.44 5.95
C THR A 320 -36.81 17.96 4.99
N SER A 321 -37.15 17.70 3.72
CA SER A 321 -36.18 17.30 2.70
C SER A 321 -35.18 18.43 2.41
N GLN A 322 -35.67 19.68 2.34
CA GLN A 322 -34.81 20.86 2.17
C GLN A 322 -33.88 21.09 3.37
N LEU A 323 -34.35 20.84 4.59
CA LEU A 323 -33.52 20.93 5.80
C LEU A 323 -32.43 19.87 5.82
N HIS A 324 -32.75 18.62 5.47
CA HIS A 324 -31.74 17.56 5.34
C HIS A 324 -30.70 17.91 4.27
N LEU A 325 -31.11 18.40 3.10
CA LEU A 325 -30.20 18.83 2.06
C LEU A 325 -29.26 19.96 2.54
N ALA A 326 -29.81 20.97 3.23
CA ALA A 326 -29.03 22.07 3.77
C ALA A 326 -28.04 21.62 4.86
N GLN A 327 -28.44 20.67 5.71
CA GLN A 327 -27.55 20.10 6.73
C GLN A 327 -26.37 19.37 6.09
N GLU A 328 -26.60 18.55 5.08
CA GLU A 328 -25.54 17.79 4.41
C GLU A 328 -24.61 18.70 3.61
N ALA A 329 -25.15 19.71 2.92
CA ALA A 329 -24.35 20.74 2.26
C ALA A 329 -23.42 21.46 3.25
N ALA A 330 -23.90 21.72 4.47
CA ALA A 330 -23.11 22.34 5.52
C ALA A 330 -22.00 21.42 6.08
N GLN A 331 -22.10 20.09 5.91
CA GLN A 331 -21.07 19.12 6.36
C GLN A 331 -19.98 18.87 5.31
N VAL A 332 -20.29 19.05 4.02
CA VAL A 332 -19.30 18.92 2.93
C VAL A 332 -18.12 19.89 3.12
N SER A 333 -18.42 21.18 3.33
CA SER A 333 -17.39 22.23 3.43
C SER A 333 -16.38 21.99 4.58
N PRO A 334 -16.80 21.71 5.82
CA PRO A 334 -15.88 21.33 6.90
C PRO A 334 -15.02 20.12 6.57
N SER A 335 -15.58 19.10 5.91
CA SER A 335 -14.85 17.87 5.55
C SER A 335 -13.74 18.14 4.53
N ILE A 336 -14.02 18.99 3.53
CA ILE A 336 -13.03 19.45 2.55
C ILE A 336 -11.95 20.30 3.23
N ASN A 337 -12.33 21.26 4.08
CA ASN A 337 -11.40 22.11 4.81
C ASN A 337 -10.46 21.31 5.72
N GLN A 338 -10.99 20.28 6.39
CA GLN A 338 -10.18 19.40 7.21
C GLN A 338 -9.19 18.59 6.35
N SER A 339 -9.63 18.09 5.19
CA SER A 339 -8.74 17.39 4.25
C SER A 339 -7.61 18.29 3.76
N SER A 340 -7.91 19.55 3.43
CA SER A 340 -6.93 20.57 3.02
C SER A 340 -5.91 20.90 4.11
N PHE A 341 -6.36 21.04 5.37
CA PHE A 341 -5.46 21.24 6.51
C PHE A 341 -4.46 20.08 6.66
N TYR A 342 -4.94 18.84 6.56
CA TYR A 342 -4.08 17.66 6.66
C TYR A 342 -3.13 17.54 5.47
N LEU A 343 -3.55 17.91 4.26
CA LEU A 343 -2.69 18.02 3.09
C LEU A 343 -1.53 18.98 3.34
N TYR A 344 -1.82 20.19 3.83
CA TYR A 344 -0.78 21.14 4.16
C TYR A 344 0.21 20.56 5.18
N SER A 345 -0.30 19.92 6.25
CA SER A 345 0.56 19.32 7.27
C SER A 345 1.44 18.17 6.75
N ALA A 346 0.95 17.39 5.78
CA ALA A 346 1.69 16.23 5.25
C ALA A 346 2.89 16.66 4.39
N PHE A 347 2.77 17.79 3.68
CA PHE A 347 3.75 18.23 2.69
C PHE A 347 4.59 19.45 3.09
N HIS A 348 4.13 20.29 4.04
CA HIS A 348 4.85 21.51 4.45
C HIS A 348 5.51 21.45 5.83
N HIS A 349 5.32 20.38 6.60
CA HIS A 349 6.16 20.15 7.78
C HIS A 349 7.43 19.37 7.39
N PRO A 350 8.63 19.86 7.74
CA PRO A 350 9.86 19.14 7.43
C PRO A 350 9.84 17.79 8.13
N GLN A 351 9.73 16.73 7.32
CA GLN A 351 9.95 15.37 7.78
C GLN A 351 11.36 15.32 8.35
N VAL A 352 11.48 15.14 9.67
CA VAL A 352 12.74 14.76 10.29
C VAL A 352 13.04 13.37 9.75
N GLY A 353 13.84 13.31 8.68
CA GLY A 353 14.30 12.05 8.11
C GLY A 353 14.92 11.18 9.20
N PRO A 354 14.97 9.85 9.01
CA PRO A 354 15.59 8.97 9.98
C PRO A 354 16.98 9.49 10.27
N LYS A 355 17.23 9.92 11.52
CA LYS A 355 18.54 10.38 11.97
C LYS A 355 19.53 9.28 11.58
N ALA A 356 20.37 9.56 10.58
CA ALA A 356 21.52 8.72 10.31
C ALA A 356 22.24 8.57 11.66
N LEU A 357 22.32 7.33 12.17
CA LEU A 357 23.03 7.06 13.40
C LEU A 357 24.42 7.66 13.26
N ASN A 358 24.71 8.69 14.05
CA ASN A 358 25.98 9.36 14.05
C ASN A 358 27.03 8.35 14.53
N PRO A 359 28.04 7.96 13.71
CA PRO A 359 29.02 6.94 14.08
C PRO A 359 29.89 7.31 15.29
N ALA A 360 29.77 8.55 15.78
CA ALA A 360 30.39 8.99 17.02
C ALA A 360 29.74 8.41 18.30
N GLN A 361 28.47 8.02 18.28
CA GLN A 361 27.78 7.49 19.47
C GLN A 361 28.01 5.98 19.69
N THR A 362 28.53 5.25 18.71
CA THR A 362 28.84 3.82 18.84
C THR A 362 30.18 3.55 19.53
N LYS A 363 31.05 4.56 19.69
CA LYS A 363 32.35 4.39 20.37
C LYS A 363 32.25 4.42 21.89
N HIS A 364 31.33 5.21 22.48
CA HIS A 364 31.19 5.24 23.94
C HIS A 364 30.52 3.99 24.52
N ARG A 365 29.60 3.34 23.78
CA ARG A 365 28.93 2.11 24.27
C ARG A 365 29.85 0.86 24.28
N LYS A 366 30.94 0.86 23.52
CA LYS A 366 31.93 -0.23 23.50
C LYS A 366 33.03 -0.11 24.59
N GLN A 367 33.20 1.07 25.20
CA GLN A 367 34.13 1.23 26.32
C GLN A 367 33.51 0.81 27.66
N ASP A 368 32.23 1.11 27.90
CA ASP A 368 31.58 0.73 29.16
C ASP A 368 31.40 -0.78 29.33
N THR A 369 31.19 -1.52 28.25
CA THR A 369 31.06 -2.99 28.30
C THR A 369 32.39 -3.72 28.53
N ARG A 370 33.53 -3.06 28.33
CA ARG A 370 34.86 -3.64 28.62
C ARG A 370 35.24 -3.47 30.09
N THR A 371 34.82 -2.38 30.73
CA THR A 371 35.13 -2.09 32.14
C THR A 371 34.31 -2.95 33.11
N THR A 372 33.06 -3.29 32.77
CA THR A 372 32.22 -4.17 33.62
C THR A 372 32.65 -5.65 33.57
N ARG A 373 33.31 -6.09 32.49
CA ARG A 373 33.75 -7.49 32.34
C ARG A 373 35.05 -7.82 33.10
N ILE A 374 35.84 -6.81 33.48
CA ILE A 374 37.07 -7.01 34.26
C ILE A 374 36.79 -7.09 35.76
N ARG A 375 35.71 -6.48 36.27
CA ARG A 375 35.35 -6.54 37.70
C ARG A 375 34.65 -7.84 38.16
N LYS A 376 34.22 -8.71 37.25
CA LYS A 376 33.55 -10.00 37.58
C LYS A 376 34.46 -11.24 37.49
N ARG A 377 35.78 -11.07 37.33
CA ARG A 377 36.77 -12.17 37.34
C ARG A 377 37.77 -12.12 38.51
N GLY A 378 37.49 -11.30 39.52
CA GLY A 378 38.37 -11.11 40.68
C GLY A 378 37.60 -11.02 42.00
N GLN A 379 36.62 -11.91 42.20
CA GLN A 379 36.08 -12.32 43.50
C GLN A 379 35.72 -13.79 43.43
#